data_AF-A0AAV6V4P0-F1
#
_entry.id   AF-A0AAV6V4P0-F1
#
_cell.length_a   1.000
_cell.length_b   1.000
_cell.length_c   1.000
_cell.angle_alpha   90.00
_cell.angle_beta   90.00
_cell.angle_gamma   90.00
#
_symmetry.space_group_name_H-M   'P 1'
#
loop_
_entity.id
_entity.type
_entity.pdbx_description
1 polymer ?
#
loop_
_entity_poly.entity_id
_entity_poly.type
_entity_poly.pdbx_seq_one_letter_code
_entity_poly.pdbx_strand_id
1 'polypeptide(L)'
;MYVRGNRKAYDNWAKQGCVGWSYSDVNPYFLKAENNQNRDYIANGYHAVGGPLRVAKQRYYSETFYPIHEAAKQLGYKYDDPNGRNQSGFYDSQTTMRRGQRCSTAKAYLVPAENRTNLNIITNAFVRKVQIEDDRAQGVEFDHDGKTYTVKAKREVILSAGTVNSAQLLMLSGIGPKEHLEEFDIPVILDLPVGENFQEQGGPSLFFELDPKIPNYQEKLGNNANVEEYINKRTGVLAGVGANPLAHLPSKYTTLDYPDYLLNFVERNAPTPEFPIEMTADVIRKYFGP
;
A
#
# COMPACT_ATOMS: atom_id res chain seq x y z
N MET A 1 3.00 4.18 5.29
CA MET A 1 2.57 3.74 6.63
C MET A 1 2.69 2.23 6.70
N TYR A 2 2.92 1.66 7.88
CA TYR A 2 2.93 0.22 8.14
C TYR A 2 1.94 -0.07 9.27
N VAL A 3 0.73 -0.46 8.87
CA VAL A 3 -0.36 -0.84 9.77
C VAL A 3 -1.03 -2.08 9.17
N ARG A 4 -1.40 -3.04 10.02
CA ARG A 4 -2.11 -4.27 9.67
C ARG A 4 -3.61 -4.05 9.79
N GLY A 5 -4.40 -4.88 9.13
CA GLY A 5 -5.85 -4.87 9.32
C GLY A 5 -6.23 -5.21 10.76
N ASN A 6 -7.40 -4.76 11.19
CA ASN A 6 -7.95 -5.17 12.48
C ASN A 6 -8.19 -6.70 12.51
N ARG A 7 -7.98 -7.33 13.67
CA ARG A 7 -8.17 -8.78 13.85
C ARG A 7 -9.57 -9.24 13.44
N LYS A 8 -10.59 -8.47 13.82
CA LYS A 8 -11.99 -8.78 13.50
C LYS A 8 -12.26 -8.80 12.00
N ALA A 9 -11.53 -8.05 11.18
CA ALA A 9 -11.69 -8.09 9.74
C ALA A 9 -11.33 -9.48 9.18
N TYR A 10 -10.19 -10.04 9.60
CA TYR A 10 -9.75 -11.39 9.23
C TYR A 10 -10.67 -12.47 9.79
N ASP A 11 -11.08 -12.35 11.06
CA ASP A 11 -12.03 -13.31 11.65
C ASP A 11 -13.39 -13.28 10.95
N ASN A 12 -13.82 -12.10 10.47
CA ASN A 12 -15.04 -11.99 9.67
C ASN A 12 -14.87 -12.60 8.27
N TRP A 13 -13.71 -12.48 7.63
CA TRP A 13 -13.44 -13.21 6.37
C TRP A 13 -13.57 -14.72 6.56
N ALA A 14 -12.98 -15.26 7.64
CA ALA A 14 -13.12 -16.68 7.95
C ALA A 14 -14.59 -17.09 8.15
N LYS A 15 -15.38 -16.28 8.86
CA LYS A 15 -16.83 -16.51 9.02
C LYS A 15 -17.63 -16.41 7.72
N GLN A 16 -17.16 -15.62 6.75
CA GLN A 16 -17.74 -15.48 5.42
C GLN A 16 -17.33 -16.61 4.46
N GLY A 17 -16.55 -17.60 4.92
CA GLY A 17 -16.18 -18.78 4.15
C GLY A 17 -14.72 -18.82 3.71
N CYS A 18 -13.92 -17.79 4.00
CA CYS A 18 -12.47 -17.81 3.73
C CYS A 18 -11.74 -18.64 4.80
N VAL A 19 -11.94 -19.96 4.78
CA VAL A 19 -11.30 -20.89 5.72
C VAL A 19 -9.78 -20.73 5.69
N GLY A 20 -9.15 -20.65 6.87
CA GLY A 20 -7.70 -20.42 7.00
C GLY A 20 -7.27 -18.95 6.89
N TRP A 21 -8.21 -18.00 6.89
CA TRP A 21 -7.94 -16.55 6.87
C TRP A 21 -8.34 -15.83 8.15
N SER A 22 -8.53 -16.54 9.27
CA SER A 22 -8.75 -15.87 10.57
C SER A 22 -7.50 -15.11 10.98
N TYR A 23 -7.61 -14.18 11.96
CA TYR A 23 -6.43 -13.45 12.42
C TYR A 23 -5.33 -14.38 12.93
N SER A 24 -5.70 -15.45 13.65
CA SER A 24 -4.74 -16.46 14.12
C SER A 24 -4.02 -17.17 12.98
N ASP A 25 -4.66 -17.36 11.83
CA ASP A 25 -4.05 -18.03 10.68
C ASP A 25 -3.08 -17.11 9.92
N VAL A 26 -3.44 -15.83 9.78
CA VAL A 26 -2.63 -14.87 9.00
C VAL A 26 -1.52 -14.21 9.82
N ASN A 27 -1.69 -14.08 11.14
CA ASN A 27 -0.70 -13.41 12.00
C ASN A 27 0.72 -14.01 11.91
N PRO A 28 0.91 -15.34 11.86
CA PRO A 28 2.23 -15.94 11.61
C PRO A 28 2.91 -15.43 10.33
N TYR A 29 2.15 -15.12 9.27
CA TYR A 29 2.69 -14.57 8.02
C TYR A 29 3.06 -13.10 8.15
N PHE A 30 2.29 -12.31 8.90
CA PHE A 30 2.67 -10.93 9.22
C PHE A 30 3.97 -10.87 10.01
N LEU A 31 4.14 -11.75 10.99
CA LEU A 31 5.37 -11.90 11.77
C LEU A 31 6.53 -12.37 10.87
N LYS A 32 6.32 -13.41 10.05
CA LYS A 32 7.34 -13.91 9.12
C LYS A 32 7.85 -12.83 8.15
N ALA A 33 6.97 -11.95 7.69
CA ALA A 33 7.32 -10.88 6.77
C ALA A 33 8.10 -9.74 7.46
N GLU A 34 7.88 -9.51 8.75
CA GLU A 34 8.31 -8.32 9.46
C GLU A 34 9.75 -8.40 10.00
N ASN A 35 10.45 -7.28 9.88
CA ASN A 35 11.70 -7.02 10.59
C ASN A 35 11.64 -5.65 11.26
N ASN A 36 10.88 -5.59 12.36
CA ASN A 36 10.66 -4.36 13.10
C ASN A 36 11.96 -3.91 13.77
N GLN A 37 12.17 -2.60 13.85
CA GLN A 37 13.34 -1.99 14.47
C GLN A 37 12.98 -1.24 15.76
N ASN A 38 11.71 -1.18 16.13
CA ASN A 38 11.24 -0.56 17.37
C ASN A 38 11.29 -1.58 18.51
N ARG A 39 12.22 -1.41 19.45
CA ARG A 39 12.44 -2.32 20.58
C ARG A 39 11.21 -2.47 21.47
N ASP A 40 10.47 -1.39 21.69
CA ASP A 40 9.30 -1.40 22.57
C ASP A 40 8.17 -2.24 21.96
N TYR A 41 8.01 -2.16 20.63
CA TYR A 41 6.99 -2.93 19.90
C TYR A 41 7.41 -4.39 19.78
N ILE A 42 8.70 -4.68 19.55
CA ILE A 42 9.21 -6.06 19.53
C ILE A 42 8.95 -6.77 20.86
N ALA A 43 9.07 -6.06 21.98
CA ALA A 43 8.89 -6.64 23.32
C ALA A 43 7.43 -6.95 23.68
N ASN A 44 6.43 -6.44 22.95
CA ASN A 44 5.02 -6.57 23.31
C ASN A 44 4.34 -7.86 22.78
N GLY A 45 5.05 -8.68 22.00
CA GLY A 45 4.58 -9.98 21.50
C GLY A 45 3.76 -9.94 20.21
N TYR A 46 3.55 -8.77 19.59
CA TYR A 46 2.81 -8.63 18.32
C TYR A 46 3.71 -8.39 17.11
N HIS A 47 5.02 -8.38 17.32
CA HIS A 47 6.00 -8.04 16.30
C HIS A 47 7.12 -9.06 16.19
N ALA A 48 7.74 -9.08 15.01
CA ALA A 48 8.86 -9.97 14.72
C ALA A 48 10.07 -9.22 14.14
N VAL A 49 11.20 -9.90 14.25
CA VAL A 49 12.49 -9.49 13.68
C VAL A 49 12.98 -10.55 12.70
N GLY A 50 13.86 -10.17 11.79
CA GLY A 50 14.51 -11.11 10.86
C GLY A 50 13.77 -11.35 9.54
N GLY A 51 12.53 -10.88 9.39
CA GLY A 51 11.82 -10.89 8.12
C GLY A 51 12.47 -10.00 7.03
N PRO A 52 12.00 -10.11 5.78
CA PRO A 52 12.50 -9.32 4.66
C PRO A 52 12.03 -7.85 4.69
N LEU A 53 10.84 -7.56 5.22
CA LEU A 53 10.32 -6.18 5.28
C LEU A 53 10.87 -5.47 6.51
N ARG A 54 11.86 -4.59 6.30
CA ARG A 54 12.37 -3.75 7.38
C ARG A 54 11.35 -2.67 7.73
N VAL A 55 10.86 -2.70 8.97
CA VAL A 55 9.87 -1.75 9.49
C VAL A 55 10.54 -0.86 10.53
N ALA A 56 10.42 0.45 10.39
CA ALA A 56 11.02 1.41 11.31
C ALA A 56 10.12 2.63 11.50
N LYS A 57 10.27 3.32 12.64
CA LYS A 57 9.78 4.68 12.80
C LYS A 57 10.44 5.57 11.73
N GLN A 58 9.69 6.55 11.24
CA GLN A 58 10.24 7.55 10.34
C GLN A 58 11.35 8.38 11.01
N ARG A 59 12.11 9.12 10.18
CA ARG A 59 13.29 9.87 10.63
C ARG A 59 13.12 11.39 10.54
N TYR A 60 11.86 11.82 10.54
CA TYR A 60 11.46 13.22 10.52
C TYR A 60 10.11 13.35 11.23
N TYR A 61 9.98 14.41 12.03
CA TYR A 61 8.74 14.80 12.66
C TYR A 61 8.45 16.24 12.22
N SER A 62 7.25 16.44 11.71
CA SER A 62 6.73 17.75 11.37
C SER A 62 6.57 18.64 12.60
N GLU A 63 6.49 19.93 12.37
CA GLU A 63 6.25 20.96 13.37
C GLU A 63 4.86 20.78 14.02
N THR A 64 3.94 20.15 13.29
CA THR A 64 2.61 19.76 13.79
C THR A 64 2.60 18.54 14.71
N PHE A 65 3.66 17.71 14.71
CA PHE A 65 3.66 16.42 15.40
C PHE A 65 3.44 16.56 16.92
N TYR A 66 4.27 17.35 17.60
CA TYR A 66 4.19 17.51 19.05
C TYR A 66 2.90 18.23 19.50
N PRO A 67 2.43 19.30 18.84
CA PRO A 67 1.12 19.89 19.15
C PRO A 67 -0.03 18.89 19.09
N ILE A 68 -0.11 18.06 18.04
CA ILE A 68 -1.16 17.04 17.92
C ILE A 68 -1.00 15.97 18.99
N HIS A 69 0.24 15.57 19.30
CA HIS A 69 0.53 14.63 20.37
C HIS A 69 0.04 15.12 21.73
N GLU A 70 0.31 16.37 22.10
CA GLU A 70 -0.17 16.93 23.36
C GLU A 70 -1.69 17.14 23.37
N ALA A 71 -2.29 17.56 22.26
CA ALA A 71 -3.75 17.67 22.16
C ALA A 71 -4.45 16.32 22.36
N ALA A 72 -3.95 15.26 21.73
CA ALA A 72 -4.47 13.90 21.89
C ALA A 72 -4.36 13.43 23.36
N LYS A 73 -3.25 13.70 24.05
CA LYS A 73 -3.11 13.41 25.49
C LYS A 73 -4.10 14.19 26.35
N GLN A 74 -4.31 15.48 26.09
CA GLN A 74 -5.27 16.31 26.84
C GLN A 74 -6.71 15.80 26.68
N LEU A 75 -7.03 15.21 25.53
CA LEU A 75 -8.30 14.54 25.26
C LEU A 75 -8.38 13.13 25.87
N GLY A 76 -7.34 12.66 26.56
CA GLY A 76 -7.29 11.35 27.21
C GLY A 76 -6.94 10.18 26.28
N TYR A 77 -6.52 10.45 25.04
CA TYR A 77 -6.08 9.39 24.13
C TYR A 77 -4.68 8.89 24.48
N LYS A 78 -4.49 7.58 24.29
CA LYS A 78 -3.19 6.92 24.43
C LYS A 78 -2.46 6.92 23.10
N TYR A 79 -1.13 6.99 23.19
CA TYR A 79 -0.23 6.64 22.10
C TYR A 79 0.20 5.20 22.26
N ASP A 80 -0.21 4.34 21.33
CA ASP A 80 0.02 2.89 21.43
C ASP A 80 0.54 2.32 20.11
N ASP A 81 0.77 1.02 20.08
CA ASP A 81 1.13 0.28 18.89
C ASP A 81 -0.11 -0.07 18.06
N PRO A 82 -0.26 0.44 16.82
CA PRO A 82 -1.44 0.17 15.99
C PRO A 82 -1.55 -1.29 15.54
N ASN A 83 -0.46 -2.05 15.67
CA ASN A 83 -0.38 -3.47 15.33
C ASN A 83 -0.37 -4.36 16.58
N GLY A 84 -0.50 -3.76 17.76
CA GLY A 84 -0.44 -4.40 19.06
C GLY A 84 -1.76 -5.08 19.45
N ARG A 85 -2.02 -5.13 20.76
CA ARG A 85 -3.26 -5.72 21.30
C ARG A 85 -4.49 -4.94 20.88
N ASN A 86 -4.44 -3.62 20.96
CA ASN A 86 -5.52 -2.71 20.65
C ASN A 86 -5.08 -1.80 19.50
N GLN A 87 -5.92 -1.66 18.47
CA GLN A 87 -5.59 -0.81 17.33
C GLN A 87 -5.99 0.66 17.53
N SER A 88 -7.00 0.92 18.38
CA SER A 88 -7.50 2.27 18.60
C SER A 88 -6.58 3.13 19.44
N GLY A 89 -6.53 4.41 19.08
CA GLY A 89 -5.69 5.42 19.70
C GLY A 89 -4.84 6.13 18.67
N PHE A 90 -3.97 6.99 19.17
CA PHE A 90 -2.97 7.67 18.36
C PHE A 90 -1.69 6.86 18.34
N TYR A 91 -0.85 7.05 17.33
CA TYR A 91 0.43 6.36 17.22
C TYR A 91 1.38 7.04 16.25
N ASP A 92 2.67 6.77 16.45
CA ASP A 92 3.71 7.17 15.50
C ASP A 92 3.66 6.29 14.24
N SER A 93 3.79 6.92 13.09
CA SER A 93 3.96 6.25 11.80
C SER A 93 5.20 5.35 11.80
N GLN A 94 4.98 4.03 11.75
CA GLN A 94 5.96 3.08 11.22
C GLN A 94 5.84 2.99 9.70
N THR A 95 6.96 2.67 9.04
CA THR A 95 7.04 2.58 7.58
C THR A 95 7.98 1.44 7.17
N THR A 96 7.79 0.89 5.97
CA THR A 96 8.78 -0.02 5.39
C THR A 96 9.98 0.79 4.91
N MET A 97 11.03 0.83 5.73
CA MET A 97 12.18 1.71 5.55
C MET A 97 13.48 1.06 6.01
N ARG A 98 14.55 1.32 5.26
CA ARG A 98 15.92 0.99 5.63
C ARG A 98 16.79 2.23 5.54
N ARG A 99 17.23 2.73 6.70
CA ARG A 99 18.12 3.91 6.82
C ARG A 99 17.57 5.10 6.01
N GLY A 100 16.35 5.58 6.32
CA GLY A 100 15.74 6.72 5.64
C GLY A 100 15.23 6.45 4.22
N GLN A 101 15.52 5.29 3.63
CA GLN A 101 15.09 4.94 2.27
C GLN A 101 13.92 3.98 2.28
N ARG A 102 13.02 4.11 1.29
CA ARG A 102 11.91 3.18 1.07
C ARG A 102 12.42 1.74 0.93
N CYS A 103 11.79 0.83 1.67
CA CYS A 103 11.93 -0.61 1.50
C CYS A 103 10.68 -1.15 0.79
N SER A 104 10.76 -1.30 -0.53
CA SER A 104 9.70 -1.89 -1.35
C SER A 104 9.71 -3.42 -1.28
N THR A 105 8.64 -4.06 -1.74
CA THR A 105 8.59 -5.52 -1.91
C THR A 105 9.68 -6.04 -2.84
N ALA A 106 9.98 -5.33 -3.94
CA ALA A 106 11.11 -5.67 -4.80
C ALA A 106 12.45 -5.65 -4.04
N LYS A 107 12.72 -4.59 -3.27
CA LYS A 107 13.97 -4.49 -2.49
C LYS A 107 14.05 -5.50 -1.34
N ALA A 108 12.91 -5.89 -0.78
CA ALA A 108 12.82 -6.82 0.33
C ALA A 108 12.87 -8.30 -0.10
N TYR A 109 12.26 -8.65 -1.23
CA TYR A 109 12.07 -10.03 -1.67
C TYR A 109 12.76 -10.37 -2.98
N LEU A 110 12.68 -9.50 -4.01
CA LEU A 110 13.22 -9.81 -5.34
C LEU A 110 14.73 -9.59 -5.42
N VAL A 111 15.24 -8.44 -4.99
CA VAL A 111 16.68 -8.13 -5.05
C VAL A 111 17.52 -9.19 -4.31
N PRO A 112 17.17 -9.65 -3.09
CA PRO A 112 17.93 -10.72 -2.44
C PRO A 112 17.86 -12.08 -3.15
N ALA A 113 16.91 -12.26 -4.08
CA ALA A 113 16.66 -13.51 -4.79
C ALA A 113 17.01 -13.45 -6.28
N GLU A 114 17.45 -12.30 -6.81
CA GLU A 114 17.57 -12.04 -8.25
C GLU A 114 18.59 -12.95 -8.96
N ASN A 115 19.60 -13.44 -8.22
CA ASN A 115 20.63 -14.34 -8.74
C ASN A 115 20.27 -15.83 -8.64
N ARG A 116 19.05 -16.17 -8.21
CA ARG A 116 18.59 -17.57 -8.16
C ARG A 116 18.31 -18.06 -9.58
N THR A 117 18.91 -19.19 -9.95
CA THR A 117 18.76 -19.78 -11.29
C THR A 117 17.34 -20.27 -11.61
N ASN A 118 16.49 -20.43 -10.59
CA ASN A 118 15.09 -20.84 -10.72
C ASN A 118 14.09 -19.68 -10.65
N LEU A 119 14.56 -18.43 -10.75
CA LEU A 119 13.72 -17.23 -10.80
C LEU A 119 14.07 -16.42 -12.05
N ASN A 120 13.07 -16.10 -12.87
CA ASN A 120 13.23 -15.18 -13.98
C ASN A 120 12.29 -13.99 -13.76
N ILE A 121 12.83 -12.78 -13.91
CA ILE A 121 12.09 -11.53 -13.77
C ILE A 121 12.16 -10.83 -15.12
N ILE A 122 11.00 -10.62 -15.74
CA ILE A 122 10.88 -9.89 -17.01
C ILE A 122 10.16 -8.58 -16.70
N THR A 123 10.86 -7.47 -16.85
CA THR A 123 10.29 -6.12 -16.73
C THR A 123 9.78 -5.64 -18.08
N ASN A 124 8.93 -4.62 -18.10
CA ASN A 124 8.33 -4.09 -19.33
C ASN A 124 7.65 -5.22 -20.14
N ALA A 125 6.96 -6.11 -19.43
CA ALA A 125 6.22 -7.24 -19.98
C ALA A 125 4.76 -7.10 -19.55
N PHE A 126 3.88 -6.69 -20.47
CA PHE A 126 2.48 -6.44 -20.18
C PHE A 126 1.63 -7.67 -20.53
N VAL A 127 1.07 -8.33 -19.51
CA VAL A 127 0.23 -9.51 -19.72
C VAL A 127 -1.13 -9.08 -20.30
N ARG A 128 -1.51 -9.68 -21.42
CA ARG A 128 -2.76 -9.39 -22.13
C ARG A 128 -3.88 -10.35 -21.79
N LYS A 129 -3.53 -11.63 -21.60
CA LYS A 129 -4.49 -12.72 -21.45
C LYS A 129 -3.90 -13.93 -20.72
N VAL A 130 -4.70 -14.59 -19.90
CA VAL A 130 -4.42 -15.93 -19.37
C VAL A 130 -4.94 -16.95 -20.37
N GLN A 131 -4.10 -17.91 -20.75
CA GLN A 131 -4.49 -19.01 -21.63
C GLN A 131 -5.14 -20.11 -20.81
N ILE A 132 -6.40 -20.42 -21.11
CA ILE A 132 -7.19 -21.43 -20.42
C ILE A 132 -7.61 -22.49 -21.43
N GLU A 133 -7.27 -23.74 -21.14
CA GLU A 133 -7.61 -24.92 -21.94
C GLU A 133 -7.98 -26.05 -20.97
N ASP A 134 -9.05 -26.79 -21.26
CA ASP A 134 -9.56 -27.90 -20.45
C ASP A 134 -9.71 -27.54 -18.96
N ASP A 135 -10.39 -26.42 -18.67
CA ASP A 135 -10.61 -25.86 -17.33
C ASP A 135 -9.32 -25.59 -16.52
N ARG A 136 -8.18 -25.42 -17.20
CA ARG A 136 -6.88 -25.16 -16.57
C ARG A 136 -6.16 -23.97 -17.19
N ALA A 137 -5.64 -23.09 -16.33
CA ALA A 137 -4.71 -22.04 -16.74
C ALA A 137 -3.38 -22.65 -17.19
N GLN A 138 -3.09 -22.59 -18.49
CA GLN A 138 -1.90 -23.18 -19.12
C GLN A 138 -0.73 -22.21 -19.24
N GLY A 139 -0.96 -20.91 -19.09
CA GLY A 139 0.06 -19.91 -19.36
C GLY A 139 -0.50 -18.50 -19.50
N VAL A 140 0.33 -17.59 -19.98
CA VAL A 140 -0.07 -16.21 -20.29
C VAL A 140 0.50 -15.76 -21.64
N GLU A 141 -0.24 -14.90 -22.30
CA GLU A 141 0.21 -14.09 -23.42
C GLU A 141 0.60 -12.70 -22.91
N PHE A 142 1.74 -12.18 -23.34
CA PHE A 142 2.24 -10.87 -22.91
C PHE A 142 3.03 -10.17 -24.02
N ASP A 143 2.99 -8.84 -24.00
CA ASP A 143 3.82 -8.01 -24.87
C ASP A 143 5.14 -7.66 -24.21
N HIS A 144 6.23 -7.78 -24.97
CA HIS A 144 7.57 -7.42 -24.55
C HIS A 144 8.39 -6.96 -25.76
N ASP A 145 9.15 -5.88 -25.66
CA ASP A 145 9.99 -5.33 -26.73
C ASP A 145 9.29 -5.24 -28.11
N GLY A 146 8.02 -4.82 -28.11
CA GLY A 146 7.20 -4.62 -29.31
C GLY A 146 6.70 -5.91 -29.97
N LYS A 147 6.82 -7.06 -29.30
CA LYS A 147 6.35 -8.36 -29.79
C LYS A 147 5.48 -9.05 -28.75
N THR A 148 4.56 -9.87 -29.21
CA THR A 148 3.72 -10.71 -28.36
C THR A 148 4.35 -12.08 -28.18
N TYR A 149 4.41 -12.52 -26.93
CA TYR A 149 4.98 -13.80 -26.51
C TYR A 149 3.95 -14.62 -25.75
N THR A 150 4.13 -15.93 -25.76
CA THR A 150 3.39 -16.87 -24.91
C THR A 150 4.35 -17.62 -24.02
N VAL A 151 4.03 -17.73 -22.73
CA VAL A 151 4.76 -18.58 -21.78
C VAL A 151 3.81 -19.57 -21.11
N LYS A 152 4.20 -20.84 -21.06
CA LYS A 152 3.42 -21.92 -20.44
C LYS A 152 3.79 -22.15 -18.98
N ALA A 153 2.78 -22.39 -18.15
CA ALA A 153 2.91 -22.74 -16.75
C ALA A 153 2.70 -24.25 -16.53
N LYS A 154 3.69 -24.92 -15.93
CA LYS A 154 3.58 -26.36 -15.60
C LYS A 154 2.64 -26.65 -14.43
N ARG A 155 2.43 -25.67 -13.54
CA ARG A 155 1.61 -25.83 -12.33
C ARG A 155 0.45 -24.85 -12.35
N GLU A 156 0.75 -23.59 -12.08
CA GLU A 156 -0.24 -22.55 -11.82
C GLU A 156 0.16 -21.22 -12.47
N VAL A 157 -0.85 -20.40 -12.75
CA VAL A 157 -0.70 -18.97 -13.06
C VAL A 157 -1.22 -18.19 -11.86
N ILE A 158 -0.38 -17.35 -11.25
CA ILE A 158 -0.76 -16.53 -10.08
C ILE A 158 -0.94 -15.09 -10.54
N LEU A 159 -2.17 -14.58 -10.48
CA LEU A 159 -2.45 -13.18 -10.79
C LEU A 159 -2.09 -12.29 -9.59
N SER A 160 -1.32 -11.24 -9.86
CA SER A 160 -0.89 -10.26 -8.85
C SER A 160 -0.77 -8.86 -9.47
N ALA A 161 -1.66 -8.54 -10.41
CA ALA A 161 -1.68 -7.27 -11.13
C ALA A 161 -2.36 -6.13 -10.33
N GLY A 162 -2.77 -6.40 -9.09
CA GLY A 162 -3.56 -5.49 -8.25
C GLY A 162 -5.06 -5.64 -8.48
N THR A 163 -5.87 -4.98 -7.64
CA THR A 163 -7.34 -5.14 -7.60
C THR A 163 -8.00 -4.88 -8.96
N VAL A 164 -7.64 -3.78 -9.63
CA VAL A 164 -8.24 -3.37 -10.90
C VAL A 164 -7.77 -4.27 -12.05
N ASN A 165 -6.46 -4.36 -12.27
CA ASN A 165 -5.92 -5.04 -13.45
C ASN A 165 -6.08 -6.56 -13.38
N SER A 166 -6.15 -7.16 -12.18
CA SER A 166 -6.38 -8.61 -12.09
C SER A 166 -7.81 -8.97 -12.50
N ALA A 167 -8.81 -8.17 -12.10
CA ALA A 167 -10.19 -8.33 -12.54
C ALA A 167 -10.32 -8.11 -14.06
N GLN A 168 -9.71 -7.04 -14.59
CA GLN A 168 -9.66 -6.78 -16.03
C GLN A 168 -9.03 -7.95 -16.80
N LEU A 169 -7.88 -8.46 -16.33
CA LEU A 169 -7.17 -9.55 -17.00
C LEU A 169 -7.99 -10.86 -17.00
N LEU A 170 -8.72 -11.15 -15.92
CA LEU A 170 -9.65 -12.29 -15.89
C LEU A 170 -10.75 -12.12 -16.95
N MET A 171 -11.36 -10.93 -17.03
CA MET A 171 -12.40 -10.65 -18.03
C MET A 171 -11.87 -10.76 -19.47
N LEU A 172 -10.69 -10.18 -19.76
CA LEU A 172 -10.01 -10.35 -21.06
C LEU A 172 -9.65 -11.82 -21.37
N SER A 173 -9.61 -12.67 -20.34
CA SER A 173 -9.37 -14.11 -20.45
C SER A 173 -10.66 -14.93 -20.57
N GLY A 174 -11.83 -14.29 -20.63
CA GLY A 174 -13.12 -14.97 -20.73
C GLY A 174 -13.72 -15.41 -19.38
N ILE A 175 -13.19 -14.93 -18.25
CA ILE A 175 -13.74 -15.17 -16.91
C ILE A 175 -14.32 -13.86 -16.37
N GLY A 176 -15.64 -13.75 -16.30
CA GLY A 176 -16.32 -12.54 -15.86
C GLY A 176 -17.82 -12.55 -16.18
N PRO A 177 -18.54 -11.44 -15.92
CA PRO A 177 -19.98 -11.40 -16.11
C PRO A 177 -20.34 -11.61 -17.58
N LYS A 178 -21.10 -12.67 -17.88
CA LYS A 178 -21.40 -13.10 -19.25
C LYS A 178 -21.84 -11.97 -20.18
N GLU A 179 -22.84 -11.19 -19.76
CA GLU A 179 -23.41 -10.11 -20.58
C GLU A 179 -22.38 -9.03 -20.92
N HIS A 180 -21.49 -8.70 -19.96
CA HIS A 180 -20.41 -7.75 -20.18
C HIS A 180 -19.32 -8.31 -21.10
N LEU A 181 -18.98 -9.59 -20.99
CA LEU A 181 -18.02 -10.21 -21.91
C LEU A 181 -18.55 -10.26 -23.34
N GLU A 182 -19.83 -10.58 -23.51
CA GLU A 182 -20.51 -10.62 -24.81
C GLU A 182 -20.58 -9.22 -25.47
N GLU A 183 -20.72 -8.15 -24.70
CA GLU A 183 -20.68 -6.75 -25.19
C GLU A 183 -19.35 -6.41 -25.90
N PHE A 184 -18.25 -7.02 -25.47
CA PHE A 184 -16.91 -6.78 -26.02
C PHE A 184 -16.43 -7.91 -26.96
N ASP A 185 -17.34 -8.76 -27.45
CA ASP A 185 -17.03 -9.91 -28.31
C ASP A 185 -15.97 -10.86 -27.68
N ILE A 186 -15.96 -10.98 -26.35
CA ILE A 186 -15.04 -11.87 -25.62
C ILE A 186 -15.72 -13.23 -25.40
N PRO A 187 -15.13 -14.35 -25.86
CA PRO A 187 -15.68 -15.67 -25.59
C PRO A 187 -15.76 -15.96 -24.09
N VAL A 188 -16.95 -16.34 -23.63
CA VAL A 188 -17.22 -16.65 -22.22
C VAL A 188 -16.75 -18.07 -21.92
N ILE A 189 -15.72 -18.18 -21.10
CA ILE A 189 -15.23 -19.45 -20.55
C ILE A 189 -15.95 -19.76 -19.25
N LEU A 190 -16.07 -18.77 -18.37
CA LEU A 190 -16.74 -18.92 -17.09
C LEU A 190 -17.45 -17.64 -16.67
N ASP A 191 -18.74 -17.76 -16.39
CA ASP A 191 -19.58 -16.67 -15.91
C ASP A 191 -19.44 -16.49 -14.39
N LEU A 192 -18.79 -15.40 -13.97
CA LEU A 192 -18.54 -15.05 -12.57
C LEU A 192 -18.66 -13.53 -12.39
N PRO A 193 -19.01 -13.04 -11.18
CA PRO A 193 -19.15 -11.60 -10.89
C PRO A 193 -17.77 -10.90 -10.74
N VAL A 194 -16.85 -11.12 -11.68
CA VAL A 194 -15.52 -10.50 -11.69
C VAL A 194 -15.66 -9.00 -11.91
N GLY A 195 -14.96 -8.21 -11.10
CA GLY A 195 -15.00 -6.75 -11.14
C GLY A 195 -16.05 -6.13 -10.20
N GLU A 196 -16.94 -6.94 -9.63
CA GLU A 196 -17.87 -6.48 -8.59
C GLU A 196 -17.20 -6.38 -7.20
N ASN A 197 -17.95 -5.87 -6.22
CA ASN A 197 -17.53 -5.73 -4.82
C ASN A 197 -16.23 -4.91 -4.64
N PHE A 198 -16.00 -3.93 -5.52
CA PHE A 198 -14.92 -2.96 -5.36
C PHE A 198 -15.14 -2.13 -4.09
N GLN A 199 -14.13 -2.10 -3.23
CA GLN A 199 -14.14 -1.35 -1.98
C GLN A 199 -12.87 -0.52 -1.88
N GLU A 200 -13.04 0.75 -1.53
CA GLU A 200 -11.97 1.70 -1.29
C GLU A 200 -12.37 2.61 -0.13
N GLN A 201 -11.37 3.16 0.56
CA GLN A 201 -11.57 4.10 1.66
C GLN A 201 -11.83 5.51 1.11
N GLY A 202 -12.96 6.10 1.50
CA GLY A 202 -13.18 7.52 1.29
C GLY A 202 -12.22 8.36 2.13
N GLY A 203 -11.49 9.28 1.51
CA GLY A 203 -10.48 10.12 2.17
C GLY A 203 -10.79 11.61 2.10
N PRO A 204 -11.80 12.13 2.83
CA PRO A 204 -12.03 13.57 2.90
C PRO A 204 -10.84 14.26 3.58
N SER A 205 -10.50 15.46 3.11
CA SER A 205 -9.42 16.27 3.68
C SER A 205 -9.98 17.50 4.37
N LEU A 206 -9.47 17.80 5.56
CA LEU A 206 -9.68 19.07 6.24
C LEU A 206 -8.38 19.86 6.19
N PHE A 207 -8.45 21.11 5.76
CA PHE A 207 -7.30 21.99 5.65
C PHE A 207 -7.31 23.01 6.77
N PHE A 208 -6.15 23.17 7.42
CA PHE A 208 -5.92 24.14 8.48
C PHE A 208 -4.69 24.95 8.10
N GLU A 209 -4.77 26.27 8.30
CA GLU A 209 -3.63 27.15 8.10
C GLU A 209 -2.66 27.02 9.28
N LEU A 210 -1.36 26.97 8.97
CA LEU A 210 -0.28 26.98 9.97
C LEU A 210 0.31 28.38 10.06
N ASP A 211 1.01 28.67 11.17
CA ASP A 211 1.74 29.95 11.32
C ASP A 211 2.68 30.14 10.11
N PRO A 212 2.61 31.29 9.40
CA PRO A 212 3.43 31.54 8.20
C PRO A 212 4.94 31.55 8.48
N LYS A 213 5.37 31.56 9.74
CA LYS A 213 6.77 31.37 10.13
C LYS A 213 7.25 29.93 9.98
N ILE A 214 6.34 28.95 9.92
CA ILE A 214 6.68 27.56 9.63
C ILE A 214 6.89 27.47 8.11
N PRO A 215 8.09 27.08 7.64
CA PRO A 215 8.34 26.91 6.22
C PRO A 215 7.32 25.97 5.60
N ASN A 216 6.86 26.27 4.39
CA ASN A 216 5.92 25.36 3.75
C ASN A 216 6.63 24.06 3.31
N TYR A 217 5.84 23.02 3.03
CA TYR A 217 6.40 21.71 2.77
C TYR A 217 7.27 21.67 1.50
N GLN A 218 6.94 22.43 0.44
CA GLN A 218 7.80 22.49 -0.75
C GLN A 218 9.14 23.15 -0.46
N GLU A 219 9.16 24.24 0.31
CA GLU A 219 10.39 24.91 0.70
C GLU A 219 11.31 23.97 1.47
N LYS A 220 10.75 23.15 2.38
CA LYS A 220 11.52 22.12 3.08
C LYS A 220 12.12 21.11 2.11
N LEU A 221 11.38 20.64 1.11
CA LEU A 221 11.86 19.66 0.13
C LEU A 221 12.93 20.24 -0.81
N GLY A 222 12.79 21.51 -1.20
CA GLY A 222 13.72 22.20 -2.11
C GLY A 222 14.95 22.80 -1.43
N ASN A 223 15.01 22.82 -0.10
CA ASN A 223 16.13 23.38 0.65
C ASN A 223 17.38 22.50 0.54
N ASN A 224 18.49 23.07 0.04
CA ASN A 224 19.75 22.34 -0.15
C ASN A 224 20.30 21.71 1.13
N ALA A 225 20.15 22.36 2.29
CA ALA A 225 20.62 21.80 3.56
C ALA A 225 19.84 20.53 3.95
N ASN A 226 18.54 20.48 3.66
CA ASN A 226 17.72 19.29 3.89
C ASN A 226 18.08 18.16 2.92
N VAL A 227 18.41 18.51 1.66
CA VAL A 227 18.92 17.56 0.67
C VAL A 227 20.26 16.97 1.12
N GLU A 228 21.20 17.82 1.54
CA GLU A 228 22.50 17.42 2.07
C GLU A 228 22.36 16.56 3.34
N GLU A 229 21.45 16.91 4.25
CA GLU A 229 21.15 16.10 5.43
C GLU A 229 20.70 14.69 5.02
N TYR A 230 19.78 14.58 4.07
CA TYR A 230 19.31 13.29 3.59
C TYR A 230 20.42 12.46 2.94
N ILE A 231 21.24 13.08 2.07
CA ILE A 231 22.35 12.39 1.40
C ILE A 231 23.34 11.84 2.43
N ASN A 232 23.73 12.67 3.40
CA ASN A 232 24.81 12.36 4.33
C ASN A 232 24.37 11.51 5.53
N LYS A 233 23.16 11.75 6.06
CA LYS A 233 22.69 11.16 7.33
C LYS A 233 21.47 10.27 7.16
N ARG A 234 20.76 10.38 6.03
CA ARG A 234 19.48 9.70 5.78
C ARG A 234 18.45 9.99 6.87
N THR A 235 18.34 11.27 7.20
CA THR A 235 17.40 11.89 8.15
C THR A 235 16.77 13.12 7.50
N GLY A 236 15.92 13.84 8.23
CA GLY A 236 15.29 15.05 7.75
C GLY A 236 14.07 14.79 6.86
N VAL A 237 13.46 15.85 6.35
CA VAL A 237 12.15 15.83 5.66
C VAL A 237 12.05 14.80 4.53
N LEU A 238 13.13 14.57 3.77
CA LEU A 238 13.19 13.59 2.67
C LEU A 238 13.23 12.13 3.16
N ALA A 239 13.51 11.90 4.44
CA ALA A 239 13.39 10.61 5.12
C ALA A 239 12.08 10.48 5.94
N GLY A 240 11.17 11.45 5.81
CA GLY A 240 9.83 11.42 6.39
C GLY A 240 8.80 10.80 5.44
N VAL A 241 7.61 10.48 5.97
CA VAL A 241 6.46 10.04 5.16
C VAL A 241 5.34 11.08 5.07
N GLY A 242 5.55 12.28 5.60
CA GLY A 242 4.61 13.41 5.54
C GLY A 242 3.36 13.27 6.41
N ALA A 243 2.94 12.04 6.75
CA ALA A 243 1.77 11.74 7.56
C ALA A 243 2.14 11.25 8.97
N ASN A 244 2.03 12.10 9.99
CA ASN A 244 2.30 11.77 11.39
C ASN A 244 1.82 12.87 12.38
N PRO A 245 1.23 12.54 13.54
CA PRO A 245 0.85 11.20 13.99
C PRO A 245 -0.30 10.63 13.16
N LEU A 246 -0.68 9.38 13.44
CA LEU A 246 -1.87 8.75 12.90
C LEU A 246 -2.80 8.38 14.05
N ALA A 247 -4.09 8.18 13.75
CA ALA A 247 -5.01 7.64 14.75
C ALA A 247 -6.05 6.71 14.14
N HIS A 248 -6.34 5.61 14.84
CA HIS A 248 -7.53 4.82 14.61
C HIS A 248 -8.55 5.14 15.68
N LEU A 249 -9.72 5.62 15.30
CA LEU A 249 -10.77 6.03 16.25
C LEU A 249 -12.12 5.43 15.84
N PRO A 250 -12.97 5.06 16.80
CA PRO A 250 -14.32 4.61 16.50
C PRO A 250 -15.26 5.79 16.23
N SER A 251 -16.08 5.69 15.21
CA SER A 251 -17.31 6.47 15.06
C SER A 251 -18.37 5.98 16.05
N LYS A 252 -19.52 6.66 16.05
CA LYS A 252 -20.70 6.24 16.82
C LYS A 252 -21.30 4.90 16.34
N TYR A 253 -20.88 4.38 15.19
CA TYR A 253 -21.40 3.13 14.60
C TYR A 253 -20.55 1.91 14.92
N THR A 254 -19.41 2.08 15.60
CA THR A 254 -18.52 0.99 15.95
C THR A 254 -18.01 1.11 17.39
N THR A 255 -17.09 0.23 17.76
CA THR A 255 -16.51 0.13 19.11
C THR A 255 -15.02 0.46 19.07
N LEU A 256 -14.45 0.77 20.23
CA LEU A 256 -13.01 0.99 20.38
C LEU A 256 -12.15 -0.22 19.93
N ASP A 257 -12.70 -1.43 19.91
CA ASP A 257 -11.97 -2.61 19.46
C ASP A 257 -12.04 -2.82 17.94
N TYR A 258 -12.88 -2.05 17.24
CA TYR A 258 -13.03 -2.12 15.78
C TYR A 258 -13.20 -0.72 15.15
N PRO A 259 -12.19 0.15 15.26
CA PRO A 259 -12.28 1.53 14.77
C PRO A 259 -12.48 1.58 13.26
N ASP A 260 -13.29 2.53 12.80
CA ASP A 260 -13.66 2.74 11.40
C ASP A 260 -13.12 4.06 10.82
N TYR A 261 -12.57 4.96 11.66
CA TYR A 261 -11.82 6.12 11.20
C TYR A 261 -10.30 5.89 11.28
N LEU A 262 -9.62 6.20 10.18
CA LEU A 262 -8.17 6.44 10.14
C LEU A 262 -7.92 7.93 9.91
N LEU A 263 -7.40 8.61 10.92
CA LEU A 263 -6.98 10.01 10.81
C LEU A 263 -5.51 10.08 10.41
N ASN A 264 -5.24 10.81 9.32
CA ASN A 264 -3.90 11.09 8.83
C ASN A 264 -3.62 12.58 8.99
N PHE A 265 -2.64 12.92 9.84
CA PHE A 265 -2.21 14.30 10.00
C PHE A 265 -1.03 14.56 9.08
N VAL A 266 -1.21 15.43 8.09
CA VAL A 266 -0.24 15.64 7.01
C VAL A 266 0.09 17.11 6.87
N GLU A 267 1.38 17.45 6.89
CA GLU A 267 1.81 18.75 6.39
C GLU A 267 1.73 18.73 4.86
N ARG A 268 0.86 19.57 4.30
CA ARG A 268 0.76 19.81 2.87
C ARG A 268 0.72 21.30 2.63
N ASN A 269 1.15 21.71 1.45
CA ASN A 269 0.84 23.05 0.99
C ASN A 269 -0.67 23.15 0.79
N ALA A 270 -1.24 24.33 1.03
CA ALA A 270 -2.62 24.58 0.64
C ALA A 270 -2.81 24.16 -0.83
N PRO A 271 -3.92 23.51 -1.20
CA PRO A 271 -4.26 23.40 -2.60
C PRO A 271 -4.31 24.83 -3.14
N THR A 272 -3.37 25.20 -4.01
CA THR A 272 -3.54 26.41 -4.80
C THR A 272 -4.85 26.24 -5.57
N PRO A 273 -5.73 27.26 -5.61
CA PRO A 273 -7.00 27.16 -6.34
C PRO A 273 -6.83 26.84 -7.84
N GLU A 274 -5.61 26.90 -8.38
CA GLU A 274 -5.30 26.61 -9.77
C GLU A 274 -4.02 25.79 -9.86
N PHE A 275 -4.16 24.47 -9.81
CA PHE A 275 -3.34 23.62 -10.67
C PHE A 275 -4.31 22.80 -11.52
N PRO A 276 -4.65 23.23 -12.74
CA PRO A 276 -5.12 22.28 -13.71
C PRO A 276 -3.94 21.34 -13.93
N ILE A 277 -3.97 20.14 -13.37
CA ILE A 277 -3.19 19.03 -13.96
C ILE A 277 -3.95 18.64 -15.23
N GLU A 278 -4.02 19.57 -16.18
CA GLU A 278 -4.21 19.24 -17.56
C GLU A 278 -2.80 19.01 -18.08
N MET A 279 -2.42 17.75 -18.24
CA MET A 279 -1.34 17.46 -19.18
C MET A 279 -1.84 18.00 -20.51
N THR A 280 -1.28 19.12 -20.97
CA THR A 280 -1.67 19.66 -22.26
C THR A 280 -1.50 18.56 -23.31
N ALA A 281 -2.36 18.57 -24.34
CA ALA A 281 -2.27 17.57 -25.41
C ALA A 281 -0.83 17.45 -25.96
N ASP A 282 -0.06 18.53 -25.92
CA ASP A 282 1.35 18.56 -26.32
C ASP A 282 2.28 17.80 -25.36
N VAL A 283 2.06 17.86 -24.04
CA VAL A 283 2.84 17.09 -23.05
C VAL A 283 2.53 15.60 -23.16
N ILE A 284 1.26 15.24 -23.38
CA ILE A 284 0.86 13.85 -23.62
C ILE A 284 1.54 13.34 -24.90
N ARG A 285 1.44 14.07 -26.01
CA ARG A 285 2.07 13.69 -27.28
C ARG A 285 3.59 13.54 -27.20
N LYS A 286 4.24 14.44 -26.46
CA LYS A 286 5.69 14.47 -26.35
C LYS A 286 6.28 13.27 -25.61
N TYR A 287 5.60 12.78 -24.57
CA TYR A 287 6.15 11.72 -23.72
C TYR A 287 5.46 10.36 -23.91
N PHE A 288 4.24 10.35 -24.46
CA PHE A 288 3.42 9.14 -24.56
C PHE A 288 2.96 8.83 -25.99
N GLY A 289 3.32 9.66 -26.98
CA GLY A 289 2.92 9.49 -28.38
C GLY A 289 1.54 10.09 -28.70
N PRO A 290 1.13 10.08 -29.99
CA PRO A 290 -0.17 10.62 -30.42
C PRO A 290 -1.35 10.00 -29.69
#